data_AF-A0A401STV7-F1
#
_entry.id   AF-A0A401STV7-F1
#
_cell.length_a   1.000
_cell.length_b   1.000
_cell.length_c   1.000
_cell.angle_alpha   90.00
_cell.angle_beta   90.00
_cell.angle_gamma   90.00
#
_symmetry.space_group_name_H-M   'P 1'
#
loop_
_entity.id
_entity.type
_entity.pdbx_description
1 polymer ?
#
loop_
_entity_poly.entity_id
_entity_poly.type
_entity_poly.pdbx_seq_one_letter_code
_entity_poly.pdbx_strand_id
1 'polypeptide(L)'
;MCATEDCPPGTKDFRQLQCAAYNGRQIPQIRGAAFEWVPFFGGSLQYNEVTMIPAGATHIKVTDNSSNYLALQNRNYNSIINGNWAINWPGTYSAAGTKVQYRRSADHRESLEAIGPTKEDLHLMVLSMEQDSGIDYEYWLPNDQYRLYHGDRNVLRGAQRAAVHASRSFLQALPNEPTTVAMATTPLSAQRSPARSRGYTASQRKDWSQRNRLLYPSRPGNCGKCQRVRGRSNRVRQYCERDFALHVKVINKRIVGLETCYDVEVVKAYKKGFAVLRREYLWVPNTCNCPRLIEMKQYVVMAHRHVNYERTLNRVLLQKDSFVRRYRPQEDSLMRGLDEECEKRGYQLTGNTLR
;
A
#
# COMPACT_ATOMS: atom_id res chain seq x y z
N MET A 1 29.49 10.45 -13.01
CA MET A 1 29.66 9.36 -12.02
C MET A 1 30.97 8.66 -12.33
N CYS A 2 31.74 8.28 -11.32
CA CYS A 2 32.96 7.48 -11.45
C CYS A 2 32.83 6.22 -10.59
N ALA A 3 33.51 5.13 -10.95
CA ALA A 3 33.43 3.82 -10.29
C ALA A 3 31.98 3.27 -10.22
N THR A 4 31.32 3.15 -11.37
CA THR A 4 29.95 2.62 -11.49
C THR A 4 29.91 1.09 -11.59
N GLU A 5 31.03 0.41 -11.35
CA GLU A 5 31.06 -1.05 -11.32
C GLU A 5 30.43 -1.56 -10.03
N ASP A 6 29.67 -2.65 -10.13
CA ASP A 6 29.04 -3.27 -8.96
C ASP A 6 30.11 -3.73 -7.96
N CYS A 7 29.87 -3.46 -6.68
CA CYS A 7 30.78 -3.89 -5.63
C CYS A 7 30.87 -5.43 -5.58
N PRO A 8 32.04 -6.00 -5.26
CA PRO A 8 32.21 -7.45 -5.13
C PRO A 8 31.18 -8.09 -4.17
N PRO A 9 30.75 -9.34 -4.42
CA PRO A 9 29.80 -10.03 -3.55
C PRO A 9 30.33 -10.13 -2.11
N GLY A 10 29.53 -9.66 -1.14
CA GLY A 10 29.88 -9.68 0.28
C GLY A 10 30.55 -8.41 0.81
N THR A 11 30.74 -7.37 -0.03
CA THR A 11 31.15 -6.05 0.49
C THR A 11 30.05 -5.45 1.35
N LYS A 12 30.42 -4.98 2.55
CA LYS A 12 29.50 -4.24 3.42
C LYS A 12 29.09 -2.94 2.75
N ASP A 13 27.79 -2.63 2.82
CA ASP A 13 27.24 -1.39 2.28
C ASP A 13 27.90 -0.15 2.94
N PHE A 14 27.98 0.95 2.20
CA PHE A 14 28.59 2.19 2.68
C PHE A 14 27.95 2.69 3.97
N ARG A 15 26.63 2.54 4.12
CA ARG A 15 25.92 2.90 5.36
C ARG A 15 26.30 1.99 6.52
N GLN A 16 26.54 0.71 6.24
CA GLN A 16 27.00 -0.26 7.23
C GLN A 16 28.42 0.08 7.73
N LEU A 17 29.29 0.56 6.84
CA LEU A 17 30.61 1.07 7.20
C LEU A 17 30.54 2.33 8.06
N GLN A 18 29.64 3.26 7.73
CA GLN A 18 29.43 4.49 8.52
C GLN A 18 28.92 4.20 9.94
N CYS A 19 27.98 3.26 10.09
CA CYS A 19 27.45 2.90 11.40
C CYS A 19 28.49 2.15 12.23
N ALA A 20 29.21 1.19 11.63
CA ALA A 20 30.26 0.44 12.32
C ALA A 20 31.36 1.35 12.91
N ALA A 21 31.59 2.54 12.34
CA ALA A 21 32.52 3.55 12.89
C ALA A 21 32.10 4.13 14.25
N TYR A 22 30.87 3.89 14.70
CA TYR A 22 30.35 4.32 16.01
C TYR A 22 30.34 3.18 17.05
N ASN A 23 30.61 1.94 16.64
CA ASN A 23 30.76 0.80 17.54
C ASN A 23 31.80 1.12 18.62
N GLY A 24 31.45 0.88 19.87
CA GLY A 24 32.33 1.14 21.02
C GLY A 24 32.31 2.58 21.56
N ARG A 25 31.56 3.52 20.95
CA ARG A 25 31.34 4.84 21.55
C ARG A 25 30.42 4.73 22.78
N GLN A 26 30.84 5.31 23.90
CA GLN A 26 30.04 5.33 25.13
C GLN A 26 28.86 6.30 25.00
N ILE A 27 27.66 5.84 25.33
CA ILE A 27 26.45 6.67 25.38
C ILE A 27 26.32 7.21 26.81
N PRO A 28 26.38 8.55 27.03
CA PRO A 28 26.41 9.13 28.38
C PRO A 28 25.23 8.73 29.27
N GLN A 29 24.08 8.43 28.66
CA GLN A 29 22.84 8.07 29.32
C GLN A 29 22.73 6.58 29.67
N ILE A 30 23.63 5.72 29.17
CA ILE A 30 23.61 4.26 29.41
C ILE A 30 25.03 3.79 29.72
N ARG A 31 25.35 3.72 31.02
CA ARG A 31 26.69 3.28 31.48
C ARG A 31 26.85 1.77 31.35
N GLY A 32 27.97 1.35 30.75
CA GLY A 32 28.45 -0.05 30.80
C GLY A 32 27.95 -0.99 29.69
N ALA A 33 27.10 -0.52 28.77
CA ALA A 33 26.67 -1.31 27.62
C ALA A 33 27.49 -0.95 26.36
N ALA A 34 28.06 -1.96 25.72
CA ALA A 34 28.62 -1.83 24.37
C ALA A 34 27.48 -1.97 23.36
N PHE A 35 27.37 -0.99 22.46
CA PHE A 35 26.34 -0.98 21.42
C PHE A 35 26.95 -1.25 20.05
N GLU A 36 26.32 -2.14 19.30
CA GLU A 36 26.54 -2.27 17.87
C GLU A 36 25.61 -1.30 17.14
N TRP A 37 26.20 -0.32 16.50
CA TRP A 37 25.56 0.61 15.60
C TRP A 37 25.36 -0.11 14.26
N VAL A 38 24.15 -0.58 14.05
CA VAL A 38 23.69 -1.05 12.76
C VAL A 38 23.02 0.11 12.00
N PRO A 39 23.02 0.08 10.66
CA PRO A 39 22.21 1.01 9.89
C PRO A 39 20.76 1.01 10.37
N PHE A 40 20.29 2.16 10.84
CA PHE A 40 18.88 2.36 11.07
C PHE A 40 18.20 2.51 9.70
N PHE A 41 17.58 1.42 9.23
CA PHE A 41 16.68 1.43 8.07
C PHE A 41 15.22 1.72 8.47
N GLY A 42 14.97 2.19 9.69
CA GLY A 42 13.61 2.46 10.14
C GLY A 42 12.94 3.57 9.34
N GLY A 43 11.91 3.20 8.59
CA GLY A 43 10.89 4.10 8.06
C GLY A 43 11.29 4.88 6.81
N SER A 44 11.64 4.21 5.71
CA SER A 44 11.74 4.83 4.39
C SER A 44 10.34 5.17 3.83
N LEU A 45 9.57 6.02 4.51
CA LEU A 45 8.52 6.79 3.85
C LEU A 45 9.24 7.74 2.89
N GLN A 46 9.60 7.25 1.71
CA GLN A 46 10.29 7.98 0.67
C GLN A 46 9.71 7.58 -0.68
N TYR A 47 9.63 8.54 -1.58
CA TYR A 47 9.36 8.30 -2.98
C TYR A 47 10.66 7.87 -3.67
N ASN A 48 10.67 6.64 -4.17
CA ASN A 48 11.77 6.07 -4.95
C ASN A 48 11.33 5.94 -6.42
N GLU A 49 12.20 6.27 -7.36
CA GLU A 49 11.90 6.10 -8.78
C GLU A 49 12.07 4.64 -9.19
N VAL A 50 11.04 4.07 -9.82
CA VAL A 50 11.05 2.70 -10.35
C VAL A 50 11.58 2.72 -11.78
N THR A 51 10.98 3.55 -12.64
CA THR A 51 11.40 3.74 -14.03
C THR A 51 10.81 5.03 -14.59
N MET A 52 11.47 5.57 -15.60
CA MET A 52 10.89 6.56 -16.50
C MET A 52 10.09 5.83 -17.61
N ILE A 53 8.89 6.34 -17.92
CA ILE A 53 8.04 5.93 -19.04
C ILE A 53 8.11 7.05 -20.08
N PRO A 54 8.73 6.80 -21.25
CA PRO A 54 9.04 7.87 -22.19
C PRO A 54 7.83 8.39 -22.95
N ALA A 55 7.98 9.58 -23.53
CA ALA A 55 7.05 10.09 -24.54
C ALA A 55 6.92 9.09 -25.71
N GLY A 56 5.68 8.87 -26.17
CA GLY A 56 5.32 7.90 -27.21
C GLY A 56 4.86 6.54 -26.66
N ALA A 57 5.00 6.28 -25.36
CA ALA A 57 4.59 5.03 -24.75
C ALA A 57 3.06 4.80 -24.84
N THR A 58 2.69 3.58 -25.21
CA THR A 58 1.29 3.10 -25.29
C THR A 58 1.09 1.84 -24.45
N HIS A 59 -0.16 1.46 -24.19
CA HIS A 59 -0.51 0.25 -23.43
C HIS A 59 0.30 0.11 -22.14
N ILE A 60 0.40 1.22 -21.40
CA ILE A 60 1.12 1.29 -20.13
C ILE A 60 0.29 0.52 -19.10
N LYS A 61 0.93 -0.41 -18.41
CA LYS A 61 0.36 -1.14 -17.30
C LYS A 61 1.40 -1.32 -16.21
N VAL A 62 1.04 -0.89 -15.01
CA VAL A 62 1.84 -1.08 -13.81
C VAL A 62 0.95 -1.76 -12.79
N THR A 63 1.47 -2.79 -12.12
CA THR A 63 0.78 -3.48 -11.03
C THR A 63 1.71 -3.61 -9.84
N ASP A 64 1.21 -3.33 -8.65
CA ASP A 64 1.92 -3.54 -7.40
C ASP A 64 1.14 -4.51 -6.51
N ASN A 65 1.81 -5.54 -6.03
CA ASN A 65 1.27 -6.52 -5.09
C ASN A 65 1.87 -6.40 -3.67
N SER A 66 2.66 -5.36 -3.41
CA SER A 66 3.23 -5.03 -2.09
C SER A 66 2.29 -4.14 -1.26
N SER A 67 2.71 -3.79 -0.05
CA SER A 67 2.05 -2.78 0.80
C SER A 67 2.46 -1.34 0.48
N ASN A 68 3.23 -1.12 -0.60
CA ASN A 68 3.68 0.20 -1.05
C ASN A 68 2.59 0.93 -1.83
N TYR A 69 2.87 2.18 -2.20
CA TYR A 69 1.95 3.02 -2.98
C TYR A 69 2.59 3.45 -4.29
N LEU A 70 1.92 3.17 -5.42
CA LEU A 70 2.38 3.63 -6.73
C LEU A 70 2.16 5.14 -6.84
N ALA A 71 3.09 5.86 -7.46
CA ALA A 71 3.02 7.29 -7.65
C ALA A 71 3.45 7.65 -9.06
N LEU A 72 2.89 8.74 -9.59
CA LEU A 72 3.15 9.17 -10.96
C LEU A 72 3.48 10.66 -10.97
N GLN A 73 4.61 11.02 -11.54
CA GLN A 73 5.05 12.39 -11.74
C GLN A 73 5.19 12.70 -13.24
N ASN A 74 5.05 13.97 -13.61
CA ASN A 74 5.38 14.44 -14.95
C ASN A 74 6.89 14.69 -15.12
N ARG A 75 7.32 15.09 -16.32
CA ARG A 75 8.70 15.46 -16.66
C ARG A 75 9.33 16.51 -15.74
N ASN A 76 8.52 17.36 -15.10
CA ASN A 76 8.98 18.40 -14.17
C ASN A 76 8.98 17.92 -12.71
N TYR A 77 8.82 16.62 -12.45
CA TYR A 77 8.69 16.00 -11.13
C TYR A 77 7.47 16.46 -10.32
N ASN A 78 6.48 17.07 -10.97
CA ASN A 78 5.22 17.40 -10.31
C ASN A 78 4.35 16.15 -10.19
N SER A 79 3.88 15.86 -8.98
CA SER A 79 3.02 14.70 -8.71
C SER A 79 1.63 14.84 -9.34
N ILE A 80 1.26 13.85 -10.15
CA ILE A 80 -0.05 13.68 -10.77
C ILE A 80 -0.91 12.73 -9.92
N ILE A 81 -0.32 11.60 -9.52
CA ILE A 81 -0.97 10.56 -8.71
C ILE A 81 -0.06 10.25 -7.52
N ASN A 82 -0.64 10.18 -6.34
CA ASN A 82 -0.04 9.87 -5.04
C ASN A 82 1.26 10.66 -4.79
N GLY A 83 1.14 11.90 -4.34
CA GLY A 83 2.26 12.79 -4.07
C GLY A 83 2.06 13.65 -2.84
N ASN A 84 3.08 14.39 -2.42
CA ASN A 84 3.02 15.28 -1.26
C ASN A 84 2.56 14.58 0.02
N TRP A 85 2.98 13.33 0.21
CA TRP A 85 2.59 12.49 1.35
C TRP A 85 1.09 12.20 1.43
N ALA A 86 0.38 12.31 0.30
CA ALA A 86 -1.06 12.09 0.21
C ALA A 86 -1.37 11.04 -0.86
N ILE A 87 -2.40 10.23 -0.59
CA ILE A 87 -2.88 9.19 -1.50
C ILE A 87 -4.18 9.64 -2.14
N ASN A 88 -4.20 9.58 -3.47
CA ASN A 88 -5.34 9.92 -4.29
C ASN A 88 -6.39 8.78 -4.28
N TRP A 89 -7.61 9.13 -4.64
CA TRP A 89 -8.69 8.16 -4.80
C TRP A 89 -8.50 7.35 -6.07
N PRO A 90 -8.94 6.08 -6.12
CA PRO A 90 -9.05 5.35 -7.38
C PRO A 90 -9.92 6.13 -8.37
N GLY A 91 -9.50 6.19 -9.62
CA GLY A 91 -10.16 6.99 -10.63
C GLY A 91 -9.30 7.21 -11.87
N THR A 92 -9.81 8.06 -12.76
CA THR A 92 -9.13 8.41 -14.01
C THR A 92 -8.47 9.78 -13.88
N TYR A 93 -7.17 9.86 -14.19
CA TYR A 93 -6.33 11.05 -14.10
C TYR A 93 -5.83 11.44 -15.50
N SER A 94 -5.70 12.73 -15.77
CA SER A 94 -5.04 13.20 -17.00
C SER A 94 -3.53 13.30 -16.75
N ALA A 95 -2.71 12.64 -17.56
CA ALA A 95 -1.25 12.65 -17.46
C ALA A 95 -0.62 12.58 -18.85
N ALA A 96 0.40 13.41 -19.12
CA ALA A 96 1.14 13.40 -20.38
C ALA A 96 0.27 13.32 -21.65
N GLY A 97 -0.88 14.02 -21.68
CA GLY A 97 -1.79 14.00 -22.83
C GLY A 97 -2.65 12.74 -23.01
N THR A 98 -2.62 11.79 -22.07
CA THR A 98 -3.48 10.60 -22.05
C THR A 98 -4.28 10.50 -20.73
N LYS A 99 -5.14 9.48 -20.63
CA LYS A 99 -5.91 9.15 -19.42
C LYS A 99 -5.32 7.93 -18.74
N VAL A 100 -4.93 8.09 -17.48
CA VAL A 100 -4.41 7.04 -16.62
C VAL A 100 -5.50 6.59 -15.67
N GLN A 101 -5.88 5.32 -15.75
CA GLN A 101 -6.77 4.68 -14.81
C GLN A 101 -5.94 4.17 -13.62
N TYR A 102 -6.12 4.80 -12.47
CA TYR A 102 -5.54 4.36 -11.20
C TYR A 102 -6.56 3.52 -10.44
N ARG A 103 -6.18 2.30 -10.08
CA ARG A 103 -6.97 1.39 -9.27
C ARG A 103 -6.20 1.01 -8.02
N ARG A 104 -6.93 0.91 -6.92
CA ARG A 104 -6.43 0.39 -5.65
C ARG A 104 -7.46 -0.55 -5.08
N SER A 105 -6.99 -1.62 -4.47
CA SER A 105 -7.82 -2.63 -3.83
C SER A 105 -7.63 -2.61 -2.32
N ALA A 106 -8.60 -3.19 -1.61
CA ALA A 106 -8.54 -3.29 -0.16
C ALA A 106 -7.35 -4.13 0.32
N ASP A 107 -6.82 -5.05 -0.46
CA ASP A 107 -5.64 -5.83 -0.10
C ASP A 107 -4.33 -5.22 -0.62
N HIS A 108 -4.29 -3.90 -0.79
CA HIS A 108 -3.10 -3.12 -1.15
C HIS A 108 -2.57 -3.37 -2.55
N ARG A 109 -3.27 -4.17 -3.38
CA ARG A 109 -2.91 -4.23 -4.79
C ARG A 109 -3.28 -2.93 -5.48
N GLU A 110 -2.32 -2.33 -6.16
CA GLU A 110 -2.46 -1.10 -6.94
C GLU A 110 -2.20 -1.37 -8.42
N SER A 111 -2.89 -0.64 -9.30
CA SER A 111 -2.56 -0.64 -10.72
C SER A 111 -2.71 0.74 -11.35
N LEU A 112 -1.87 1.00 -12.34
CA LEU A 112 -1.93 2.16 -13.23
C LEU A 112 -2.02 1.63 -14.65
N GLU A 113 -3.08 1.99 -15.37
CA GLU A 113 -3.31 1.56 -16.75
C GLU A 113 -3.55 2.78 -17.64
N ALA A 114 -2.87 2.89 -18.78
CA ALA A 114 -3.10 3.95 -19.76
C ALA A 114 -2.92 3.45 -21.18
N ILE A 115 -3.81 3.87 -22.09
CA ILE A 115 -3.74 3.47 -23.49
C ILE A 115 -2.61 4.23 -24.22
N GLY A 116 -2.30 5.47 -23.81
CA GLY A 116 -1.32 6.34 -24.49
C GLY A 116 -1.87 6.95 -25.80
N PRO A 117 -0.99 7.42 -26.71
CA PRO A 117 0.43 7.65 -26.49
C PRO A 117 0.69 8.79 -25.49
N THR A 118 1.76 8.69 -24.71
CA THR A 118 2.24 9.80 -23.87
C THR A 118 2.87 10.89 -24.74
N LYS A 119 2.62 12.16 -24.40
CA LYS A 119 3.20 13.34 -25.08
C LYS A 119 4.50 13.83 -24.43
N GLU A 120 4.76 13.43 -23.19
CA GLU A 120 5.92 13.78 -22.39
C GLU A 120 6.31 12.59 -21.52
N ASP A 121 7.54 12.63 -20.99
CA ASP A 121 8.04 11.61 -20.08
C ASP A 121 7.27 11.64 -18.75
N LEU A 122 7.01 10.45 -18.22
CA LEU A 122 6.41 10.24 -16.91
C LEU A 122 7.41 9.50 -16.02
N HIS A 123 7.47 9.86 -14.76
CA HIS A 123 8.29 9.15 -13.77
C HIS A 123 7.37 8.29 -12.90
N LEU A 124 7.56 6.96 -12.99
CA LEU A 124 6.89 6.00 -12.11
C LEU A 124 7.66 5.94 -10.80
N MET A 125 6.99 6.34 -9.72
CA MET A 125 7.53 6.40 -8.37
C MET A 125 6.83 5.36 -7.49
N VAL A 126 7.48 4.98 -6.39
CA VAL A 126 6.88 4.19 -5.31
C VAL A 126 7.12 4.89 -3.99
N LEU A 127 6.07 5.10 -3.19
CA LEU A 127 6.19 5.45 -1.78
C LEU A 127 6.33 4.16 -0.97
N SER A 128 7.54 3.92 -0.48
CA SER A 128 7.87 2.70 0.25
C SER A 128 7.25 2.68 1.66
N MET A 129 6.45 1.66 1.94
CA MET A 129 5.91 1.31 3.26
C MET A 129 6.56 0.03 3.80
N GLU A 130 6.98 -0.85 2.90
CA GLU A 130 7.74 -2.08 3.17
C GLU A 130 8.94 -2.18 2.23
N GLN A 131 9.88 -3.06 2.56
CA GLN A 131 11.16 -3.15 1.85
C GLN A 131 11.06 -3.93 0.53
N ASP A 132 10.09 -4.83 0.40
CA ASP A 132 9.87 -5.63 -0.80
C ASP A 132 8.94 -4.88 -1.76
N SER A 133 9.38 -4.67 -3.00
CA SER A 133 8.55 -4.12 -4.07
C SER A 133 8.08 -5.23 -5.00
N GLY A 134 6.78 -5.50 -5.04
CA GLY A 134 6.13 -6.43 -5.96
C GLY A 134 5.61 -5.73 -7.21
N ILE A 135 6.39 -4.78 -7.75
CA ILE A 135 5.99 -3.90 -8.85
C ILE A 135 6.40 -4.52 -10.17
N ASP A 136 5.42 -4.83 -11.00
CA ASP A 136 5.58 -5.20 -12.40
C ASP A 136 5.12 -4.04 -13.28
N TYR A 137 5.87 -3.72 -14.33
CA TYR A 137 5.51 -2.69 -15.29
C TYR A 137 5.79 -3.13 -16.73
N GLU A 138 4.89 -2.74 -17.63
CA GLU A 138 5.02 -2.94 -19.07
C GLU A 138 4.47 -1.73 -19.83
N TYR A 139 5.06 -1.43 -20.97
CA TYR A 139 4.58 -0.43 -21.93
C TYR A 139 5.14 -0.75 -23.32
N TRP A 140 4.50 -0.18 -24.34
CA TRP A 140 4.81 -0.44 -25.74
C TRP A 140 5.35 0.83 -26.38
N LEU A 141 6.46 0.70 -27.10
CA LEU A 141 7.06 1.77 -27.89
C LEU A 141 7.24 1.33 -29.34
N PRO A 142 7.12 2.27 -30.31
CA PRO A 142 7.64 2.07 -31.66
C PRO A 142 9.12 1.64 -31.63
N ASN A 143 9.54 0.75 -32.53
CA ASN A 143 10.89 0.17 -32.51
C ASN A 143 12.02 1.21 -32.61
N ASP A 144 11.81 2.27 -33.38
CA ASP A 144 12.71 3.41 -33.51
C ASP A 144 12.86 4.17 -32.18
N GLN A 145 11.76 4.37 -31.46
CA GLN A 145 11.77 5.02 -30.15
C GLN A 145 12.35 4.12 -29.07
N TYR A 146 12.03 2.81 -29.09
CA TYR A 146 12.55 1.84 -28.15
C TYR A 146 14.10 1.84 -28.14
N ARG A 147 14.73 1.87 -29.33
CA ARG A 147 16.20 1.93 -29.45
C ARG A 147 16.79 3.20 -28.86
N LEU A 148 16.10 4.35 -28.95
CA LEU A 148 16.57 5.61 -28.37
C LEU A 148 16.67 5.56 -26.85
N TYR A 149 15.70 4.91 -26.19
CA TYR A 149 15.62 4.89 -24.71
C TYR A 149 16.31 3.67 -24.07
N HIS A 150 16.40 2.53 -24.78
CA HIS A 150 16.93 1.28 -24.23
C HIS A 150 18.25 0.81 -24.86
N GLY A 151 18.71 1.47 -25.93
CA GLY A 151 19.86 1.04 -26.73
C GLY A 151 19.62 -0.27 -27.48
N ASP A 152 20.63 -0.81 -28.17
CA ASP A 152 20.57 -2.10 -28.91
C ASP A 152 20.52 -3.34 -27.99
N ARG A 153 20.05 -3.20 -26.74
CA ARG A 153 19.81 -4.31 -25.82
C ARG A 153 18.51 -5.03 -26.19
N ASN A 154 18.56 -5.79 -27.28
CA ASN A 154 17.57 -6.81 -27.59
C ASN A 154 17.65 -7.93 -26.54
N VAL A 155 16.83 -7.83 -25.49
CA VAL A 155 16.64 -8.89 -24.46
C VAL A 155 16.16 -10.21 -25.10
N LEU A 156 15.64 -10.19 -26.33
CA LEU A 156 15.21 -11.38 -27.07
C LEU A 156 16.31 -12.10 -27.87
N ARG A 157 17.56 -11.59 -27.91
CA ARG A 157 18.69 -12.29 -28.59
C ARG A 157 19.85 -12.66 -27.66
N GLY A 158 19.80 -12.27 -26.39
CA GLY A 158 20.78 -12.65 -25.37
C GLY A 158 20.39 -13.94 -24.65
N ALA A 159 21.03 -15.05 -25.01
CA ALA A 159 21.15 -16.29 -24.23
C ALA A 159 19.95 -17.28 -24.25
N GLN A 160 19.64 -17.82 -25.44
CA GLN A 160 19.27 -19.24 -25.61
C GLN A 160 20.47 -20.20 -25.45
N ARG A 161 21.48 -19.83 -24.65
CA ARG A 161 22.67 -20.64 -24.37
C ARG A 161 22.86 -20.79 -22.87
N ALA A 162 21.95 -21.51 -22.22
CA ALA A 162 22.18 -22.21 -20.94
C ALA A 162 20.97 -23.08 -20.57
N ALA A 163 20.71 -24.13 -21.33
CA ALA A 163 19.90 -25.27 -20.86
C ALA A 163 20.20 -26.52 -21.71
N VAL A 164 21.47 -26.90 -21.84
CA VAL A 164 21.84 -28.27 -22.24
C VAL A 164 22.90 -28.77 -21.27
N HIS A 165 22.48 -29.01 -20.04
CA HIS A 165 23.06 -30.04 -19.18
C HIS A 165 21.94 -30.62 -18.31
N ALA A 166 21.05 -31.37 -18.96
CA ALA A 166 20.37 -32.47 -18.32
C ALA A 166 20.73 -33.72 -19.13
N SER A 167 21.37 -34.64 -18.41
CA SER A 167 21.92 -35.93 -18.76
C SER A 167 21.34 -36.63 -20.00
N ARG A 168 22.27 -37.08 -20.85
CA ARG A 168 22.12 -38.21 -21.76
C ARG A 168 21.52 -39.40 -21.02
N SER A 169 20.29 -39.76 -21.34
CA SER A 169 19.81 -41.13 -21.23
C SER A 169 18.57 -41.30 -22.11
N PHE A 170 18.72 -42.16 -23.12
CA PHE A 170 17.70 -42.78 -23.98
C PHE A 170 17.13 -41.94 -25.14
N LEU A 171 17.86 -41.96 -26.26
CA LEU A 171 17.29 -41.98 -27.61
C LEU A 171 16.72 -43.37 -27.89
N GLN A 172 15.43 -43.45 -28.21
CA GLN A 172 14.72 -44.50 -28.97
C GLN A 172 13.22 -44.12 -28.89
N ALA A 173 12.41 -44.01 -29.93
CA ALA A 173 12.54 -44.10 -31.36
C ALA A 173 11.34 -43.31 -31.95
N LEU A 174 11.51 -42.66 -33.11
CA LEU A 174 10.38 -42.24 -33.94
C LEU A 174 9.72 -43.49 -34.55
N PRO A 175 8.44 -43.39 -34.94
CA PRO A 175 8.20 -43.46 -36.38
C PRO A 175 7.35 -42.30 -36.91
N ASN A 176 7.65 -42.00 -38.17
CA ASN A 176 7.04 -41.02 -39.06
C ASN A 176 5.61 -41.43 -39.46
N GLU A 177 4.78 -40.45 -39.81
CA GLU A 177 4.09 -40.38 -41.12
C GLU A 177 3.36 -39.02 -41.27
N PRO A 178 3.17 -38.53 -42.51
CA PRO A 178 2.73 -37.16 -42.81
C PRO A 178 1.26 -37.13 -43.27
N THR A 179 0.48 -36.11 -42.88
CA THR A 179 -0.69 -35.76 -43.69
C THR A 179 -1.03 -34.27 -43.61
N THR A 180 -1.13 -33.76 -44.82
CA THR A 180 -1.50 -32.45 -45.34
C THR A 180 -2.89 -31.96 -44.88
N VAL A 181 -3.08 -30.63 -44.98
CA VAL A 181 -4.29 -29.90 -45.43
C VAL A 181 -4.93 -28.90 -44.43
N ALA A 182 -5.04 -27.67 -44.96
CA ALA A 182 -5.99 -26.57 -44.74
C ALA A 182 -5.86 -25.62 -43.55
N MET A 183 -5.54 -24.37 -43.91
CA MET A 183 -5.98 -23.17 -43.23
C MET A 183 -7.51 -23.10 -43.24
N ALA A 184 -8.12 -22.94 -42.07
CA ALA A 184 -9.46 -22.40 -41.94
C ALA A 184 -9.44 -21.31 -40.86
N THR A 185 -9.66 -20.09 -41.31
CA THR A 185 -9.96 -18.92 -40.50
C THR A 185 -11.34 -19.09 -39.85
N THR A 186 -11.40 -19.05 -38.52
CA THR A 186 -12.65 -18.83 -37.78
C THR A 186 -12.42 -17.85 -36.62
N PRO A 187 -13.42 -17.02 -36.26
CA PRO A 187 -13.24 -15.82 -35.46
C PRO A 187 -13.21 -16.11 -33.96
N LEU A 188 -12.60 -15.18 -33.21
CA LEU A 188 -12.52 -15.17 -31.76
C LEU A 188 -13.87 -15.43 -31.09
N SER A 189 -13.96 -16.54 -30.35
CA SER A 189 -14.85 -16.67 -29.20
C SER A 189 -14.02 -16.43 -27.94
N ALA A 190 -14.39 -15.41 -27.18
CA ALA A 190 -13.79 -15.04 -25.92
C ALA A 190 -14.01 -16.15 -24.87
N GLN A 191 -13.06 -17.09 -24.78
CA GLN A 191 -12.95 -17.97 -23.62
C GLN A 191 -12.43 -17.14 -22.43
N ARG A 192 -13.39 -16.63 -21.65
CA ARG A 192 -13.17 -16.17 -20.27
C ARG A 192 -12.60 -17.33 -19.46
N SER A 193 -11.29 -17.39 -19.30
CA SER A 193 -10.67 -18.19 -18.25
C SER A 193 -11.17 -17.65 -16.90
N PRO A 194 -11.77 -18.46 -16.02
CA PRO A 194 -12.09 -17.99 -14.69
C PRO A 194 -10.77 -17.88 -13.93
N ALA A 195 -10.25 -16.65 -13.81
CA ALA A 195 -9.26 -16.32 -12.81
C ALA A 195 -9.82 -16.80 -11.45
N ARG A 196 -9.14 -17.79 -10.87
CA ARG A 196 -9.49 -18.48 -9.63
C ARG A 196 -9.31 -17.52 -8.46
N SER A 197 -10.15 -16.49 -8.37
CA SER A 197 -10.33 -15.73 -7.15
C SER A 197 -10.86 -16.71 -6.11
N ARG A 198 -10.13 -16.89 -5.00
CA ARG A 198 -10.62 -17.64 -3.83
C ARG A 198 -11.93 -17.00 -3.38
N GLY A 199 -13.04 -17.54 -3.85
CA GLY A 199 -14.37 -17.05 -3.53
C GLY A 199 -14.68 -17.33 -2.07
N TYR A 200 -14.93 -16.27 -1.29
CA TYR A 200 -15.43 -16.39 0.07
C TYR A 200 -16.71 -17.24 0.11
N THR A 201 -16.79 -18.13 1.10
CA THR A 201 -18.01 -18.90 1.39
C THR A 201 -19.18 -17.97 1.70
N ALA A 202 -20.42 -18.44 1.55
CA ALA A 202 -21.62 -17.65 1.82
C ALA A 202 -21.68 -17.09 3.25
N SER A 203 -21.12 -17.81 4.23
CA SER A 203 -20.97 -17.38 5.61
C SER A 203 -19.99 -16.19 5.74
N GLN A 204 -18.82 -16.29 5.10
CA GLN A 204 -17.81 -15.23 5.10
C GLN A 204 -18.30 -13.96 4.38
N ARG A 205 -19.13 -14.09 3.33
CA ARG A 205 -19.77 -12.94 2.67
C ARG A 205 -20.77 -12.23 3.57
N LYS A 206 -21.57 -12.96 4.36
CA LYS A 206 -22.50 -12.38 5.34
C LYS A 206 -21.77 -11.65 6.46
N ASP A 207 -20.76 -12.26 7.08
CA ASP A 207 -19.94 -11.62 8.12
C ASP A 207 -19.24 -10.35 7.59
N TRP A 208 -18.64 -10.43 6.39
CA TRP A 208 -18.03 -9.27 5.73
C TRP A 208 -19.04 -8.13 5.49
N SER A 209 -20.26 -8.46 5.04
CA SER A 209 -21.32 -7.48 4.79
C SER A 209 -21.85 -6.82 6.07
N GLN A 210 -21.82 -7.54 7.19
CA GLN A 210 -22.23 -7.02 8.49
C GLN A 210 -21.17 -6.08 9.07
N ARG A 211 -19.88 -6.45 8.98
CA ARG A 211 -18.77 -5.61 9.45
C ARG A 211 -18.62 -4.32 8.66
N ASN A 212 -18.78 -4.38 7.34
CA ASN A 212 -18.65 -3.21 6.45
C ASN A 212 -19.96 -2.41 6.27
N ARG A 213 -21.00 -2.69 7.06
CA ARG A 213 -22.25 -1.92 6.97
C ARG A 213 -22.06 -0.52 7.56
N LEU A 214 -22.22 0.51 6.73
CA LEU A 214 -22.28 1.90 7.19
C LEU A 214 -23.64 2.18 7.84
N LEU A 215 -23.61 2.46 9.15
CA LEU A 215 -24.78 2.81 9.93
C LEU A 215 -24.99 4.34 9.89
N TYR A 216 -25.73 4.80 8.88
CA TYR A 216 -26.17 6.19 8.81
C TYR A 216 -27.22 6.48 9.89
N PRO A 217 -27.26 7.71 10.45
CA PRO A 217 -28.34 8.13 11.33
C PRO A 217 -29.68 8.00 10.62
N SER A 218 -30.69 7.47 11.31
CA SER A 218 -32.03 7.22 10.76
C SER A 218 -32.76 8.49 10.30
N ARG A 219 -32.33 9.69 10.75
CA ARG A 219 -32.87 10.99 10.34
C ARG A 219 -31.76 12.05 10.27
N PRO A 220 -31.62 12.80 9.15
CA PRO A 220 -30.75 13.97 9.07
C PRO A 220 -31.20 15.04 10.09
N GLY A 221 -30.27 15.65 10.82
CA GLY A 221 -30.53 16.87 11.61
C GLY A 221 -30.83 16.72 13.10
N ASN A 222 -31.23 15.54 13.61
CA ASN A 222 -31.42 15.35 15.06
C ASN A 222 -30.19 14.67 15.69
N CYS A 223 -29.21 15.48 16.09
CA CYS A 223 -27.96 15.00 16.66
C CYS A 223 -28.06 14.90 18.19
N GLY A 224 -28.27 13.69 18.70
CA GLY A 224 -28.20 13.42 20.14
C GLY A 224 -26.80 13.62 20.74
N LYS A 225 -26.66 13.43 22.06
CA LYS A 225 -25.35 13.46 22.73
C LYS A 225 -24.46 12.34 22.18
N CYS A 226 -23.22 12.67 21.78
CA CYS A 226 -22.27 11.65 21.35
C CYS A 226 -21.95 10.70 22.50
N GLN A 227 -22.14 9.40 22.27
CA GLN A 227 -21.74 8.37 23.21
C GLN A 227 -20.22 8.43 23.42
N ARG A 228 -19.80 8.43 24.68
CA ARG A 228 -18.37 8.40 25.03
C ARG A 228 -18.04 7.05 25.62
N VAL A 229 -17.15 6.33 24.97
CA VAL A 229 -16.57 5.11 25.54
C VAL A 229 -15.62 5.50 26.67
N ARG A 230 -15.85 4.95 27.87
CA ARG A 230 -15.06 5.23 29.07
C ARG A 230 -14.72 3.95 29.83
N GLY A 231 -13.69 4.03 30.65
CA GLY A 231 -13.25 2.95 31.54
C GLY A 231 -12.19 2.03 30.91
N ARG A 232 -11.44 1.36 31.78
CA ARG A 232 -10.34 0.45 31.40
C ARG A 232 -10.86 -0.74 30.57
N SER A 233 -11.93 -1.39 31.03
CA SER A 233 -12.48 -2.57 30.34
C SER A 233 -12.93 -2.26 28.91
N ASN A 234 -13.58 -1.11 28.69
CA ASN A 234 -13.98 -0.72 27.34
C ASN A 234 -12.81 -0.31 26.45
N ARG A 235 -11.74 0.28 27.02
CA ARG A 235 -10.51 0.58 26.27
C ARG A 235 -9.90 -0.71 25.73
N VAL A 236 -9.73 -1.72 26.60
CA VAL A 236 -9.21 -3.03 26.21
C VAL A 236 -10.10 -3.64 25.12
N ARG A 237 -11.41 -3.71 25.37
CA ARG A 237 -12.37 -4.26 24.41
C ARG A 237 -12.27 -3.59 23.04
N GLN A 238 -12.26 -2.27 22.99
CA GLN A 238 -12.14 -1.51 21.75
C GLN A 238 -10.78 -1.72 21.08
N TYR A 239 -9.69 -1.81 21.85
CA TYR A 239 -8.37 -2.09 21.28
C TYR A 239 -8.32 -3.48 20.63
N CYS A 240 -8.92 -4.49 21.27
CA CYS A 240 -8.95 -5.85 20.74
C CYS A 240 -9.86 -5.99 19.52
N GLU A 241 -11.08 -5.44 19.59
CA GLU A 241 -12.09 -5.58 18.54
C GLU A 241 -11.85 -4.69 17.31
N ARG A 242 -11.14 -3.56 17.46
CA ARG A 242 -10.97 -2.58 16.36
C ARG A 242 -9.65 -2.81 15.63
N ASP A 243 -9.62 -2.47 14.34
CA ASP A 243 -8.47 -2.73 13.46
C ASP A 243 -7.34 -1.71 13.64
N PHE A 244 -7.66 -0.51 14.10
CA PHE A 244 -6.69 0.56 14.32
C PHE A 244 -6.74 1.08 15.75
N ALA A 245 -5.58 1.45 16.27
CA ALA A 245 -5.42 2.31 17.44
C ALA A 245 -4.34 3.35 17.12
N LEU A 246 -4.75 4.61 16.95
CA LEU A 246 -3.91 5.68 16.42
C LEU A 246 -3.91 6.89 17.36
N HIS A 247 -2.74 7.50 17.52
CA HIS A 247 -2.59 8.86 18.02
C HIS A 247 -2.52 9.79 16.82
N VAL A 248 -3.50 10.68 16.73
CA VAL A 248 -3.71 11.57 15.59
C VAL A 248 -3.81 13.02 16.04
N LYS A 249 -3.36 13.95 15.19
CA LYS A 249 -3.61 15.38 15.27
C LYS A 249 -4.59 15.76 14.17
N VAL A 250 -5.71 16.38 14.52
CA VAL A 250 -6.70 16.81 13.53
C VAL A 250 -6.19 18.09 12.87
N ILE A 251 -6.06 18.07 11.54
CA ILE A 251 -5.63 19.23 10.76
C ILE A 251 -6.86 20.00 10.30
N ASN A 252 -7.76 19.32 9.60
CA ASN A 252 -8.93 19.94 8.97
C ASN A 252 -10.13 18.99 9.08
N LYS A 253 -11.34 19.57 9.04
CA LYS A 253 -12.60 18.85 9.02
C LYS A 253 -13.44 19.34 7.83
N ARG A 254 -13.94 18.39 7.04
CA ARG A 254 -14.88 18.66 5.95
C ARG A 254 -16.07 17.72 5.98
N ILE A 255 -17.23 18.21 5.57
CA ILE A 255 -18.41 17.37 5.35
C ILE A 255 -18.46 16.97 3.88
N VAL A 256 -18.57 15.67 3.60
CA VAL A 256 -18.64 15.11 2.25
C VAL A 256 -19.92 14.28 2.16
N GLY A 257 -20.95 14.82 1.51
CA GLY A 257 -22.27 14.20 1.49
C GLY A 257 -22.86 14.05 2.90
N LEU A 258 -23.08 12.81 3.33
CA LEU A 258 -23.62 12.47 4.66
C LEU A 258 -22.55 12.10 5.69
N GLU A 259 -21.28 12.19 5.31
CA GLU A 259 -20.14 11.80 6.13
C GLU A 259 -19.31 13.02 6.54
N THR A 260 -18.71 12.95 7.73
CA THR A 260 -17.66 13.89 8.13
C THR A 260 -16.31 13.24 7.86
N CYS A 261 -15.44 13.94 7.15
CA CYS A 261 -14.07 13.51 6.87
C CYS A 261 -13.10 14.44 7.59
N TYR A 262 -12.21 13.87 8.40
CA TYR A 262 -11.14 14.58 9.08
C TYR A 262 -9.82 14.29 8.38
N ASP A 263 -9.12 15.33 7.96
CA ASP A 263 -7.72 15.28 7.55
C ASP A 263 -6.86 15.27 8.82
N VAL A 264 -6.07 14.23 9.01
CA VAL A 264 -5.29 14.03 10.23
C VAL A 264 -3.82 13.77 9.94
N GLU A 265 -2.97 14.27 10.81
CA GLU A 265 -1.59 13.82 10.92
C GLU A 265 -1.53 12.65 11.92
N VAL A 266 -1.06 11.49 11.48
CA VAL A 266 -0.82 10.33 12.34
C VAL A 266 0.52 10.52 13.03
N VAL A 267 0.46 10.77 14.34
CA VAL A 267 1.64 10.97 15.19
C VAL A 267 2.25 9.63 15.58
N LYS A 268 1.40 8.64 15.89
CA LYS A 268 1.82 7.30 16.29
C LYS A 268 0.71 6.27 16.02
N ALA A 269 1.09 5.10 15.55
CA ALA A 269 0.18 3.96 15.40
C ALA A 269 0.52 2.89 16.45
N TYR A 270 -0.42 2.61 17.36
CA TYR A 270 -0.30 1.53 18.35
C TYR A 270 -0.75 0.18 17.79
N LYS A 271 -1.75 0.21 16.90
CA LYS A 271 -2.28 -0.95 16.18
C LYS A 271 -2.66 -0.50 14.78
N LYS A 272 -2.27 -1.27 13.78
CA LYS A 272 -2.51 -0.96 12.36
C LYS A 272 -3.12 -2.17 11.65
N GLY A 273 -4.30 -1.99 11.06
CA GLY A 273 -4.95 -3.00 10.20
C GLY A 273 -4.52 -2.93 8.73
N PHE A 274 -3.79 -1.87 8.35
CA PHE A 274 -3.14 -1.66 7.06
C PHE A 274 -2.00 -0.66 7.20
N ALA A 275 -1.22 -0.45 6.13
CA ALA A 275 -0.13 0.54 6.10
C ALA A 275 -0.68 1.98 6.24
N VAL A 276 -0.58 2.55 7.44
CA VAL A 276 -1.08 3.90 7.77
C VAL A 276 0.01 4.94 7.50
N LEU A 277 -0.32 5.98 6.75
CA LEU A 277 0.58 7.07 6.39
C LEU A 277 0.63 8.18 7.46
N ARG A 278 1.62 9.07 7.32
CA ARG A 278 1.72 10.26 8.19
C ARG A 278 0.53 11.21 8.04
N ARG A 279 -0.07 11.30 6.85
CA ARG A 279 -1.27 12.08 6.60
C ARG A 279 -2.38 11.16 6.10
N GLU A 280 -3.50 11.14 6.80
CA GLU A 280 -4.59 10.19 6.58
C GLU A 280 -5.97 10.83 6.73
N TYR A 281 -7.00 10.10 6.28
CA TYR A 281 -8.39 10.53 6.41
C TYR A 281 -9.19 9.63 7.35
N LEU A 282 -9.73 10.22 8.42
CA LEU A 282 -10.71 9.55 9.28
C LEU A 282 -12.12 9.86 8.80
N TRP A 283 -12.89 8.81 8.53
CA TRP A 283 -14.27 8.92 8.05
C TRP A 283 -15.26 8.65 9.17
N VAL A 284 -16.30 9.45 9.24
CA VAL A 284 -17.39 9.33 10.22
C VAL A 284 -18.71 9.32 9.45
N PRO A 285 -19.55 8.28 9.54
CA PRO A 285 -20.77 8.13 8.74
C PRO A 285 -21.93 8.95 9.33
N ASN A 286 -21.67 10.21 9.66
CA ASN A 286 -22.67 11.19 10.08
C ASN A 286 -22.14 12.61 9.92
N THR A 287 -23.06 13.58 9.87
CA THR A 287 -22.79 15.02 9.91
C THR A 287 -22.94 15.62 11.32
N CYS A 288 -23.17 14.78 12.33
CA CYS A 288 -23.46 15.17 13.71
C CYS A 288 -22.23 15.49 14.57
N ASN A 289 -21.03 15.52 13.97
CA ASN A 289 -19.78 15.70 14.70
C ASN A 289 -19.59 14.67 15.83
N CYS A 290 -20.08 13.45 15.65
CA CYS A 290 -19.94 12.36 16.61
C CYS A 290 -19.11 11.22 16.01
N PRO A 291 -17.93 10.89 16.56
CA PRO A 291 -17.30 11.46 17.75
C PRO A 291 -16.78 12.89 17.54
N ARG A 292 -16.74 13.70 18.62
CA ARG A 292 -16.32 15.12 18.59
C ARG A 292 -14.80 15.25 18.53
N LEU A 293 -14.29 15.51 17.34
CA LEU A 293 -12.90 15.84 17.06
C LEU A 293 -12.80 17.33 16.72
N ILE A 294 -11.85 18.03 17.33
CA ILE A 294 -11.62 19.46 17.15
C ILE A 294 -10.30 19.64 16.40
N GLU A 295 -10.29 20.53 15.41
CA GLU A 295 -9.08 20.90 14.68
C GLU A 295 -7.97 21.37 15.62
N MET A 296 -6.72 21.12 15.21
CA MET A 296 -5.49 21.39 15.94
C MET A 296 -5.35 20.65 17.28
N LYS A 297 -6.30 19.80 17.67
CA LYS A 297 -6.22 18.96 18.86
C LYS A 297 -5.78 17.54 18.51
N GLN A 298 -5.16 16.90 19.50
CA GLN A 298 -4.66 15.54 19.39
C GLN A 298 -5.55 14.56 20.15
N TYR A 299 -5.70 13.36 19.60
CA TYR A 299 -6.57 12.33 20.11
C TYR A 299 -5.93 10.95 19.97
N VAL A 300 -6.29 10.05 20.88
CA VAL A 300 -6.19 8.62 20.63
C VAL A 300 -7.54 8.11 20.15
N VAL A 301 -7.53 7.43 19.02
CA VAL A 301 -8.72 6.90 18.36
C VAL A 301 -8.57 5.41 18.11
N MET A 302 -9.63 4.65 18.31
CA MET A 302 -9.70 3.24 17.89
C MET A 302 -10.81 3.09 16.86
N ALA A 303 -10.45 2.60 15.68
CA ALA A 303 -11.28 2.71 14.48
C ALA A 303 -11.40 1.36 13.76
N HIS A 304 -12.49 1.20 13.01
CA HIS A 304 -12.73 0.03 12.19
C HIS A 304 -12.14 0.23 10.79
N ARG A 305 -11.69 -0.85 10.17
CA ARG A 305 -11.36 -0.88 8.75
C ARG A 305 -12.65 -1.05 7.96
N HIS A 306 -13.03 -0.02 7.22
CA HIS A 306 -14.16 -0.10 6.32
C HIS A 306 -13.70 -0.27 4.88
N VAL A 307 -14.24 -1.29 4.22
CA VAL A 307 -14.05 -1.57 2.80
C VAL A 307 -15.37 -1.35 2.06
N ASN A 308 -15.37 -0.49 1.04
CA ASN A 308 -16.57 -0.28 0.23
C ASN A 308 -17.01 -1.57 -0.51
N TYR A 309 -18.24 -1.59 -1.01
CA TYR A 309 -18.81 -2.75 -1.73
C TYR A 309 -17.92 -3.22 -2.90
N GLU A 310 -17.35 -2.27 -3.64
CA GLU A 310 -16.47 -2.55 -4.79
C GLU A 310 -15.05 -3.00 -4.39
N ARG A 311 -14.75 -3.03 -3.08
CA ARG A 311 -13.44 -3.42 -2.51
C ARG A 311 -12.25 -2.60 -3.00
N THR A 312 -12.51 -1.36 -3.42
CA THR A 312 -11.51 -0.43 -3.93
C THR A 312 -11.03 0.57 -2.88
N LEU A 313 -11.79 0.76 -1.80
CA LEU A 313 -11.53 1.78 -0.79
C LEU A 313 -11.34 1.15 0.58
N ASN A 314 -10.12 1.18 1.10
CA ASN A 314 -9.83 0.99 2.51
C ASN A 314 -9.92 2.33 3.23
N ARG A 315 -10.80 2.44 4.23
CA ARG A 315 -10.97 3.67 5.01
C ARG A 315 -10.81 3.37 6.49
N VAL A 316 -10.22 4.31 7.22
CA VAL A 316 -10.28 4.33 8.68
C VAL A 316 -11.61 4.94 9.10
N LEU A 317 -12.52 4.11 9.62
CA LEU A 317 -13.89 4.51 9.96
C LEU A 317 -14.07 4.64 11.47
N LEU A 318 -14.50 5.82 11.90
CA LEU A 318 -14.95 6.12 13.25
C LEU A 318 -16.48 6.06 13.33
N GLN A 319 -16.97 5.09 14.07
CA GLN A 319 -18.38 4.93 14.38
C GLN A 319 -18.75 5.73 15.63
N LYS A 320 -20.05 5.85 15.91
CA LYS A 320 -20.56 6.58 17.08
C LYS A 320 -20.07 6.01 18.42
N ASP A 321 -19.79 4.71 18.45
CA ASP A 321 -19.33 3.94 19.60
C ASP A 321 -17.80 3.71 19.59
N SER A 322 -17.07 4.33 18.66
CA SER A 322 -15.61 4.23 18.62
C SER A 322 -14.96 4.91 19.82
N PHE A 323 -13.88 4.30 20.33
CA PHE A 323 -13.07 4.92 21.37
C PHE A 323 -12.38 6.18 20.84
N VAL A 324 -12.72 7.34 21.40
CA VAL A 324 -12.06 8.62 21.10
C VAL A 324 -11.74 9.33 22.40
N ARG A 325 -10.46 9.61 22.63
CA ARG A 325 -9.97 10.29 23.84
C ARG A 325 -9.00 11.38 23.46
N ARG A 326 -9.13 12.56 24.08
CA ARG A 326 -8.14 13.63 23.92
C ARG A 326 -6.79 13.15 24.43
N TYR A 327 -5.75 13.34 23.62
CA TYR A 327 -4.42 12.87 23.92
C TYR A 327 -3.83 13.57 25.14
N ARG A 328 -3.13 12.78 25.96
CA ARG A 328 -2.27 13.19 27.08
C ARG A 328 -1.08 12.22 27.09
N PRO A 329 0.12 12.61 27.57
CA PRO A 329 1.29 11.71 27.61
C PRO A 329 1.04 10.38 28.33
N GLN A 330 0.15 10.36 29.33
CA GLN A 330 -0.25 9.14 30.03
C GLN A 330 -0.95 8.11 29.11
N GLU A 331 -1.58 8.55 28.02
CA GLU A 331 -2.28 7.66 27.10
C GLU A 331 -1.34 6.65 26.45
N ASP A 332 -0.07 7.01 26.16
CA ASP A 332 0.95 6.08 25.67
C ASP A 332 1.18 4.92 26.63
N SER A 333 1.29 5.21 27.93
CA SER A 333 1.45 4.19 28.96
C SER A 333 0.21 3.31 29.09
N LEU A 334 -0.97 3.87 28.86
CA LEU A 334 -2.24 3.12 28.89
C LEU A 334 -2.49 2.28 27.61
N MET A 335 -1.66 2.44 26.58
CA MET A 335 -1.70 1.62 25.37
C MET A 335 -0.72 0.44 25.46
N ARG A 336 0.29 0.50 26.32
CA ARG A 336 1.25 -0.58 26.54
C ARG A 336 0.57 -1.80 27.18
N GLY A 337 0.94 -3.00 26.72
CA GLY A 337 0.43 -4.27 27.24
C GLY A 337 -1.02 -4.59 26.84
N LEU A 338 -1.66 -3.78 25.99
CA LEU A 338 -3.01 -4.09 25.50
C LEU A 338 -3.03 -5.30 24.56
N ASP A 339 -1.95 -5.55 23.81
CA ASP A 339 -1.82 -6.75 22.98
C ASP A 339 -1.87 -8.03 23.83
N GLU A 340 -1.06 -8.11 24.89
CA GLU A 340 -1.06 -9.24 25.84
C GLU A 340 -2.43 -9.40 26.53
N GLU A 341 -3.09 -8.30 26.86
CA GLU A 341 -4.42 -8.32 27.46
C GLU A 341 -5.48 -8.84 26.48
N CYS A 342 -5.33 -8.57 25.18
CA CYS A 342 -6.19 -9.15 24.14
C CYS A 342 -5.98 -10.66 24.01
N GLU A 343 -4.73 -11.12 24.02
CA GLU A 343 -4.39 -12.54 23.99
C GLU A 343 -4.98 -13.28 25.20
N LYS A 344 -4.83 -12.74 26.41
CA LYS A 344 -5.42 -13.29 27.64
C LYS A 344 -6.94 -13.42 27.57
N ARG A 345 -7.60 -12.56 26.79
CA ARG A 345 -9.05 -12.55 26.60
C ARG A 345 -9.50 -13.36 25.37
N GLY A 346 -8.57 -14.04 24.70
CA GLY A 346 -8.86 -14.92 23.55
C GLY A 346 -9.11 -14.18 22.23
N TYR A 347 -8.69 -12.92 22.10
CA TYR A 347 -8.77 -12.21 20.82
C TYR A 347 -7.59 -12.58 19.93
N GLN A 348 -7.88 -12.94 18.67
CA GLN A 348 -6.83 -13.10 17.65
C GLN A 348 -6.46 -11.72 17.10
N LEU A 349 -5.24 -11.25 17.36
CA LEU A 349 -4.71 -10.01 16.79
C LEU A 349 -4.42 -10.23 15.30
N THR A 350 -5.22 -9.64 14.42
CA THR A 350 -5.13 -9.83 12.96
C THR A 350 -4.16 -8.89 12.25
N GLY A 351 -3.15 -8.36 12.93
CA GLY A 351 -2.17 -7.44 12.33
C GLY A 351 -0.78 -7.64 12.92
N ASN A 352 0.25 -7.55 12.07
CA ASN A 352 1.66 -7.58 12.45
C ASN A 352 1.94 -6.59 13.59
N THR A 353 1.96 -7.11 14.82
CA THR A 353 2.43 -6.43 16.01
C THR A 353 3.95 -6.36 15.88
N LEU A 354 4.50 -5.15 15.78
CA LEU A 354 5.94 -4.95 15.91
C LEU A 354 6.32 -5.32 17.35
N ARG A 355 7.00 -6.45 17.51
CA ARG A 355 7.78 -6.77 18.71
C ARG A 355 8.99 -5.87 18.80
#